data_AF-A0AAT9QKI3-F1
#
_entry.id   AF-A0AAT9QKI3-F1
#
_cell.length_a   1.000
_cell.length_b   1.000
_cell.length_c   1.000
_cell.angle_alpha   90.00
_cell.angle_beta   90.00
_cell.angle_gamma   90.00
#
_symmetry.space_group_name_H-M   'P 1'
#
loop_
_entity.id
_entity.type
_entity.pdbx_description
1 polymer ?
#
loop_
_entity_poly.entity_id
_entity_poly.type
_entity_poly.pdbx_seq_one_letter_code
_entity_poly.pdbx_strand_id
1 'polypeptide(L)' 'MRRLNDLDDLEDYWIEILRLAKRAERTHRVWVADMIADMKWAQYSRNRDIANQLVEVTKDMRRVATQVGSIIVKES' A
#
# COMPACT_ATOMS: atom_id res chain seq x y z
N MET A 1 10.17 10.61 6.80
CA MET A 1 10.79 9.63 5.88
C MET A 1 12.16 9.29 6.44
N ARG A 2 12.41 8.02 6.75
CA ARG A 2 13.71 7.52 7.22
C ARG A 2 14.75 7.76 6.12
N ARG A 3 15.99 8.10 6.47
CA ARG A 3 17.01 8.53 5.49
C ARG A 3 17.44 7.32 4.65
N LEU A 4 17.32 7.40 3.33
CA LEU A 4 17.70 6.34 2.37
C LEU A 4 19.23 6.27 2.13
N ASN A 5 20.04 6.70 3.10
CA ASN A 5 21.47 6.93 2.88
C ASN A 5 22.33 5.69 3.15
N ASP A 6 21.73 4.61 3.62
CA ASP A 6 22.41 3.34 3.95
C ASP A 6 21.57 2.15 3.45
N LEU A 7 22.25 1.10 2.99
CA LEU A 7 21.63 -0.10 2.40
C LEU A 7 20.82 -0.89 3.45
N ASP A 8 21.29 -0.90 4.70
CA ASP A 8 20.61 -1.57 5.83
C ASP A 8 19.30 -0.86 6.20
N ASP A 9 19.31 0.48 6.25
CA ASP A 9 18.10 1.28 6.48
C ASP A 9 17.11 1.15 5.31
N LEU A 10 17.62 0.93 4.09
CA LEU A 10 16.80 0.64 2.92
C LEU A 10 16.14 -0.74 3.06
N GLU A 11 16.84 -1.74 3.63
CA GLU A 11 16.31 -3.08 3.87
C GLU A 11 15.08 -3.06 4.78
N ASP A 12 15.24 -2.44 5.94
CA ASP A 12 14.15 -2.23 6.91
C ASP A 12 12.96 -1.50 6.27
N TYR A 13 13.26 -0.45 5.50
CA TYR A 13 12.25 0.40 4.89
C TYR A 13 11.42 -0.33 3.83
N TRP A 14 12.01 -1.12 2.93
CA TRP A 14 11.22 -1.82 1.92
C TRP A 14 10.32 -2.90 2.54
N ILE A 15 10.80 -3.60 3.57
CA ILE A 15 9.98 -4.58 4.32
C ILE A 15 8.79 -3.88 4.97
N GLU A 16 9.00 -2.71 5.56
CA GLU A 16 7.92 -1.90 6.14
C GLU A 16 6.88 -1.51 5.09
N ILE A 17 7.32 -1.01 3.92
CA ILE A 17 6.41 -0.64 2.83
C ILE A 17 5.60 -1.85 2.32
N LEU A 18 6.21 -3.03 2.18
CA LEU A 18 5.48 -4.24 1.81
C LEU A 18 4.40 -4.61 2.83
N ARG A 19 4.72 -4.51 4.12
CA ARG A 19 3.77 -4.79 5.22
C ARG A 19 2.61 -3.79 5.21
N LEU A 20 2.91 -2.50 5.07
CA LEU A 20 1.91 -1.44 5.01
C LEU A 20 1.00 -1.58 3.78
N ALA A 21 1.55 -1.85 2.60
CA ALA A 21 0.77 -2.06 1.38
C ALA A 21 -0.20 -3.24 1.54
N LYS A 22 0.27 -4.38 2.08
CA LYS A 22 -0.59 -5.54 2.35
C LYS A 22 -1.70 -5.23 3.35
N ARG A 23 -1.41 -4.45 4.40
CA ARG A 23 -2.41 -3.99 5.37
C ARG A 23 -3.44 -3.07 4.70
N ALA A 24 -3.00 -2.11 3.90
CA ALA A 24 -3.88 -1.19 3.18
C ALA A 24 -4.85 -1.93 2.24
N GLU A 25 -4.39 -2.94 1.50
CA GLU A 25 -5.24 -3.78 0.65
C GLU A 25 -6.30 -4.57 1.45
N ARG A 26 -5.96 -5.03 2.66
CA ARG A 26 -6.93 -5.67 3.54
C ARG A 26 -7.96 -4.67 4.06
N THR A 27 -7.51 -3.52 4.54
CA THR A 27 -8.38 -2.45 5.05
C THR A 27 -9.34 -1.96 3.97
N HIS A 28 -8.86 -1.75 2.74
CA HIS A 28 -9.69 -1.38 1.59
C HIS A 28 -10.80 -2.40 1.34
N ARG A 29 -10.46 -3.69 1.27
CA ARG A 29 -11.46 -4.75 1.02
C ARG A 29 -12.54 -4.83 2.08
N VAL A 30 -12.15 -4.79 3.35
CA VAL A 30 -13.09 -4.83 4.48
C VAL A 30 -13.99 -3.60 4.44
N TRP A 31 -13.39 -2.42 4.34
CA TRP A 31 -14.14 -1.17 4.35
C TRP A 31 -15.12 -1.05 3.16
N VAL A 32 -14.72 -1.44 1.94
CA VAL A 32 -15.63 -1.42 0.79
C VAL A 32 -16.80 -2.40 0.98
N ALA A 33 -16.57 -3.54 1.63
CA ALA A 33 -17.62 -4.51 1.92
C ALA A 33 -18.61 -3.99 2.98
N ASP A 34 -18.10 -3.42 4.06
CA ASP A 34 -18.91 -2.88 5.16
C ASP A 34 -19.82 -1.73 4.67
N MET A 35 -19.28 -0.84 3.85
CA MET A 35 -20.00 0.37 3.41
C MET A 35 -21.11 0.13 2.39
N ILE A 36 -21.18 -1.04 1.75
CA ILE A 36 -22.31 -1.40 0.86
C ILE A 36 -23.61 -1.48 1.66
N ALA A 37 -23.55 -1.95 2.91
CA ALA A 37 -24.72 -2.09 3.77
C ALA A 37 -25.15 -0.74 4.40
N ASP A 38 -24.17 0.11 4.71
CA ASP A 38 -24.40 1.29 5.57
C ASP A 38 -24.68 2.59 4.79
N MET A 39 -24.32 2.67 3.51
CA MET A 39 -24.37 3.91 2.73
C MET A 39 -25.44 3.92 1.64
N LYS A 40 -26.00 5.10 1.38
CA LYS A 40 -26.75 5.35 0.13
C LYS A 40 -25.82 5.22 -1.08
N TRP A 41 -26.35 4.73 -2.19
CA TRP A 41 -25.59 4.39 -3.39
C TRP A 41 -24.66 5.51 -3.91
N ALA A 42 -25.16 6.75 -3.95
CA ALA A 42 -24.36 7.90 -4.42
C ALA A 42 -23.18 8.23 -3.49
N GLN A 43 -23.37 8.08 -2.18
CA GLN A 43 -22.32 8.29 -1.18
C GLN A 43 -21.30 7.14 -1.22
N TYR A 44 -21.79 5.90 -1.32
CA TYR A 44 -20.95 4.71 -1.50
C TYR A 44 -20.05 4.85 -2.72
N SER A 45 -20.62 5.19 -3.90
CA SER A 45 -19.86 5.31 -5.15
C SER A 45 -18.70 6.30 -5.01
N ARG A 46 -18.97 7.50 -4.49
CA ARG A 46 -17.93 8.54 -4.34
C ARG A 46 -16.83 8.12 -3.38
N ASN A 47 -17.21 7.55 -2.23
CA ASN A 47 -16.24 7.12 -1.22
C ASN A 47 -15.42 5.92 -1.71
N ARG A 48 -16.04 4.99 -2.44
CA ARG A 48 -15.36 3.86 -3.07
C ARG A 48 -14.33 4.31 -4.10
N ASP A 49 -14.64 5.31 -4.93
CA ASP A 49 -13.70 5.83 -5.93
C ASP A 49 -12.43 6.39 -5.27
N ILE A 50 -12.57 7.15 -4.19
CA ILE A 50 -11.43 7.66 -3.41
C ILE A 50 -10.65 6.50 -2.78
N ALA A 51 -11.34 5.54 -2.16
CA ALA A 51 -10.70 4.39 -1.54
C ALA A 51 -9.93 3.54 -2.57
N ASN A 52 -10.47 3.39 -3.78
CA ASN A 52 -9.80 2.73 -4.90
C ASN A 52 -8.52 3.47 -5.30
N GLN A 53 -8.56 4.79 -5.45
CA GLN A 53 -7.36 5.58 -5.77
C GLN A 53 -6.27 5.41 -4.68
N LEU A 54 -6.66 5.42 -3.41
CA LEU A 54 -5.72 5.22 -2.30
C LEU A 54 -5.07 3.84 -2.33
N VAL A 55 -5.84 2.77 -2.59
CA VAL A 55 -5.26 1.41 -2.65
C VAL A 55 -4.41 1.19 -3.90
N GLU A 56 -4.67 1.88 -5.01
CA GLU A 56 -3.78 1.82 -6.19
C GLU A 56 -2.42 2.44 -5.88
N VAL A 57 -2.36 3.56 -5.16
CA VAL A 57 -1.07 4.14 -4.72
C VAL A 57 -0.27 3.15 -3.87
N THR A 58 -0.91 2.42 -2.96
CA THR A 58 -0.19 1.43 -2.13
C THR A 58 0.29 0.23 -2.93
N LYS A 59 -0.40 -0.15 -4.02
CA LYS A 59 0.09 -1.17 -4.97
C LYS A 59 1.32 -0.68 -5.72
N ASP A 60 1.37 0.58 -6.12
CA ASP A 60 2.55 1.17 -6.76
C ASP A 60 3.74 1.25 -5.79
N MET A 61 3.50 1.65 -4.54
CA MET A 61 4.53 1.60 -3.50
C MET A 61 5.07 0.19 -3.29
N ARG A 62 4.20 -0.83 -3.32
CA ARG A 62 4.65 -2.24 -3.27
C ARG A 62 5.54 -2.60 -4.45
N ARG A 63 5.19 -2.19 -5.68
CA ARG A 63 6.01 -2.45 -6.88
C ARG A 63 7.41 -1.86 -6.74
N VAL A 64 7.52 -0.62 -6.27
CA VAL A 64 8.79 0.04 -5.99
C VAL A 64 9.57 -0.72 -4.92
N ALA A 65 8.93 -1.08 -3.80
CA ALA A 65 9.58 -1.85 -2.73
C ALA A 65 10.09 -3.23 -3.21
N THR A 66 9.37 -3.91 -4.10
CA THR A 66 9.84 -5.17 -4.72
C THR A 66 11.07 -4.95 -5.60
N GLN A 67 11.12 -3.85 -6.36
CA GLN A 67 12.31 -3.52 -7.16
C GLN A 67 13.51 -3.22 -6.27
N VAL A 68 13.32 -2.46 -5.19
CA VAL A 68 14.35 -2.18 -4.19
C VAL A 68 14.89 -3.47 -3.57
N GLY A 69 14.01 -4.38 -3.14
CA GLY A 69 14.43 -5.68 -2.62
C GLY A 69 15.26 -6.50 -3.62
N SER A 70 14.89 -6.46 -4.92
CA SER A 70 15.68 -7.12 -5.96
C SER A 70 17.07 -6.50 -6.17
N ILE A 71 17.24 -5.20 -5.92
CA ILE A 71 18.54 -4.52 -6.00
C ILE A 71 19.40 -4.97 -4.82
N ILE A 72 18.86 -4.91 -3.59
CA ILE A 72 19.59 -5.31 -2.37
C ILE A 72 20.12 -6.75 -2.49
N VAL A 73 19.28 -7.69 -2.93
CA VAL A 73 19.68 -9.10 -3.11
C VAL A 73 20.81 -9.28 -4.14
N LYS A 74 20.95 -8.39 -5.13
CA LYS A 74 22.01 -8.46 -6.13
C LYS A 74 23.33 -7.83 -5.67
N GLU A 75 23.24 -6.83 -4.80
CA GLU A 75 24.39 -6.06 -4.30
C GLU A 75 24.95 -6.60 -2.96
N SER A 76 24.27 -7.58 -2.35
CA SER A 76 24.71 -8.33 -1.16
C SER A 76 25.53 -9.55 -1.55
#